data_AF-A0A349JDH6-F1
#
_entry.id   AF-A0A349JDH6-F1
#
_cell.length_a   1.000
_cell.length_b   1.000
_cell.length_c   1.000
_cell.angle_alpha   90.00
_cell.angle_beta   90.00
_cell.angle_gamma   90.00
#
_symmetry.space_group_name_H-M   'P 1'
#
loop_
_entity.id
_entity.type
_entity.pdbx_description
1 polymer ?
#
loop_
_entity_poly.entity_id
_entity_poly.type
_entity_poly.pdbx_seq_one_letter_code
_entity_poly.pdbx_strand_id
1 'polypeptide(L)'
;NVLRHGPVDALAIKDPNERDGGSAPAKECPQCQAVIAAGFAACPQCGFVFPPPEREKHEREASAAGVLSGQVTTADHQVRAVFYAVHQKRSASPETPKTLRVEYEVGLGQVHKEWVCFEHVGYARGKAEAWWRARSRDPVPATAAEACRLANDGALAATTQITVRSVAGEDFERITSHQIGPIPTPRQPGEDQEEPVPQFASASSLDDEPPF
;
A
#
# COMPACT_ATOMS: atom_id res chain seq x y z
N ASN A 1 -17.25 0.98 -9.16
CA ASN A 1 -18.42 1.35 -8.32
C ASN A 1 -18.10 1.15 -6.83
N VAL A 2 -17.70 -0.06 -6.40
CA VAL A 2 -17.26 -0.34 -5.01
C VAL A 2 -16.10 0.56 -4.55
N LEU A 3 -15.12 0.82 -5.41
CA LEU A 3 -14.00 1.72 -5.08
C LEU A 3 -14.41 3.18 -4.75
N ARG A 4 -15.55 3.65 -5.29
CA ARG A 4 -16.03 5.04 -5.06
C ARG A 4 -17.04 5.15 -3.93
N HIS A 5 -17.81 4.10 -3.68
CA HIS A 5 -18.95 4.16 -2.77
C HIS A 5 -18.85 3.20 -1.57
N GLY A 6 -17.78 2.41 -1.49
CA GLY A 6 -17.65 1.34 -0.50
C GLY A 6 -18.43 0.09 -0.90
N PRO A 7 -18.44 -0.94 -0.02
CA PRO A 7 -19.19 -2.17 -0.25
C PRO A 7 -20.68 -1.87 -0.41
N VAL A 8 -21.35 -2.66 -1.24
CA VAL A 8 -22.73 -2.37 -1.68
C VAL A 8 -23.70 -2.33 -0.49
N ASP A 9 -23.46 -3.13 0.54
CA ASP A 9 -24.30 -3.20 1.76
C ASP A 9 -24.12 -1.99 2.71
N ALA A 10 -23.12 -1.13 2.49
CA ALA A 10 -22.85 0.05 3.31
C ALA A 10 -23.31 1.37 2.66
N LEU A 11 -24.03 1.29 1.53
CA LEU A 11 -24.61 2.46 0.88
C LEU A 11 -25.68 3.09 1.76
N ALA A 12 -25.33 4.16 2.48
CA ALA A 12 -26.29 5.00 3.17
C ALA A 12 -27.12 5.78 2.15
N ILE A 13 -28.30 5.25 1.80
CA ILE A 13 -29.29 6.00 1.02
C ILE A 13 -29.78 7.13 1.93
N LYS A 14 -29.44 8.38 1.61
CA LYS A 14 -30.07 9.54 2.26
C LYS A 14 -31.59 9.43 2.07
N ASP A 15 -32.33 9.63 3.16
CA ASP A 15 -33.79 9.51 3.19
C ASP A 15 -34.46 10.19 1.99
N PRO A 16 -35.43 9.54 1.34
CA PRO A 16 -36.05 10.04 0.10
C PRO A 16 -36.94 11.27 0.29
N ASN A 17 -37.01 11.86 1.49
CA ASN A 17 -37.96 12.93 1.80
C ASN A 17 -37.48 14.35 1.48
N GLU A 18 -36.37 14.50 0.76
CA GLU A 18 -35.92 15.78 0.21
C GLU A 18 -35.64 15.62 -1.29
N ARG A 19 -36.71 15.48 -2.08
CA ARG A 19 -36.64 15.74 -3.51
C ARG A 19 -37.60 16.85 -3.85
N ASP A 20 -37.04 18.05 -3.77
CA ASP A 20 -37.44 19.21 -4.56
C ASP A 20 -37.76 18.77 -6.00
N GLY A 21 -38.81 19.34 -6.58
CA GLY A 21 -39.50 18.90 -7.81
C GLY A 21 -38.60 18.87 -9.05
N GLY A 22 -37.71 17.89 -9.14
CA GLY A 22 -36.81 17.68 -10.26
C GLY A 22 -37.60 17.36 -11.53
N SER A 23 -37.71 18.36 -12.39
CA SER A 23 -38.21 18.23 -13.76
C SER A 23 -37.68 16.95 -14.41
N ALA A 24 -38.59 16.14 -14.97
CA ALA A 24 -38.23 14.91 -15.66
C ALA A 24 -37.20 15.23 -16.76
N PRO A 25 -36.12 14.42 -16.91
CA PRO A 25 -35.08 14.69 -17.89
C PRO A 25 -35.68 14.76 -19.30
N ALA A 26 -35.47 15.89 -19.97
CA ALA A 26 -35.93 16.16 -21.32
C ALA A 26 -34.73 16.36 -22.26
N LYS A 27 -34.94 16.09 -23.55
CA LYS A 27 -34.00 16.31 -24.64
C LYS A 27 -34.67 17.09 -25.76
N GLU A 28 -33.89 17.84 -26.52
CA GLU A 28 -34.39 18.62 -27.65
C GLU A 28 -34.20 17.86 -28.97
N CYS A 29 -35.20 17.89 -29.84
CA CYS A 29 -35.10 17.27 -31.16
C CYS A 29 -34.24 18.12 -32.10
N PRO A 30 -33.19 17.58 -32.75
CA PRO A 30 -32.33 18.36 -33.65
C PRO A 30 -33.03 18.78 -34.95
N GLN A 31 -34.13 18.14 -35.34
CA GLN A 31 -34.82 18.41 -36.60
C GLN A 31 -35.95 19.45 -36.46
N CYS A 32 -36.70 19.42 -35.36
CA CYS A 32 -37.86 20.29 -35.16
C CYS A 32 -37.83 21.09 -33.85
N GLN A 33 -36.73 20.99 -33.09
CA GLN A 33 -36.50 21.72 -31.82
C GLN A 33 -37.56 21.48 -30.73
N ALA A 34 -38.34 20.41 -30.85
CA ALA A 34 -39.30 20.03 -29.84
C ALA A 34 -38.59 19.52 -28.57
N VAL A 35 -39.00 20.03 -27.41
CA VAL A 35 -38.59 19.49 -26.12
C VAL A 35 -39.40 18.24 -25.81
N ILE A 36 -38.72 17.10 -25.71
CA ILE A 36 -39.33 15.79 -25.54
C ILE A 36 -38.74 15.08 -24.32
N ALA A 37 -39.49 14.17 -23.69
CA ALA A 37 -38.95 13.38 -22.59
C ALA A 37 -37.78 12.49 -23.08
N ALA A 38 -36.72 12.39 -22.28
CA ALA A 38 -35.47 11.73 -22.68
C ALA A 38 -35.64 10.25 -23.09
N GLY A 39 -36.67 9.57 -22.58
CA GLY A 39 -36.97 8.17 -22.87
C GLY A 39 -37.55 7.85 -24.26
N PHE A 40 -37.94 8.85 -25.07
CA PHE A 40 -38.48 8.60 -26.41
C PHE A 40 -37.38 8.19 -27.40
N ALA A 41 -37.53 7.04 -28.05
CA ALA A 41 -36.60 6.58 -29.10
C ALA A 41 -36.78 7.34 -30.42
N ALA A 42 -37.97 7.90 -30.67
CA ALA A 42 -38.27 8.75 -31.82
C ALA A 42 -39.05 9.99 -31.39
N CYS A 43 -38.85 11.10 -32.09
CA CYS A 43 -39.56 12.35 -31.82
C CYS A 43 -41.04 12.19 -32.20
N PRO A 44 -42.00 12.44 -31.28
CA PRO A 44 -43.43 12.30 -31.57
C PRO A 44 -43.97 13.34 -32.55
N GLN A 45 -43.23 14.43 -32.82
CA GLN A 45 -43.67 15.48 -33.74
C GLN A 45 -43.18 15.29 -35.18
N CYS A 46 -41.93 14.87 -35.39
CA CYS A 46 -41.33 14.77 -36.73
C CYS A 46 -40.85 13.36 -37.11
N GLY A 47 -40.93 12.39 -36.20
CA GLY A 47 -40.49 11.01 -36.44
C GLY A 47 -38.97 10.80 -36.42
N PHE A 48 -38.17 11.83 -36.11
CA PHE A 48 -36.71 11.69 -36.02
C PHE A 48 -36.31 10.62 -34.98
N VAL A 49 -35.54 9.61 -35.40
CA VAL A 49 -35.07 8.52 -34.54
C VAL A 49 -33.78 8.95 -33.86
N PHE A 50 -33.78 8.96 -32.53
CA PHE A 50 -32.60 9.31 -31.74
C PHE A 50 -31.59 8.14 -31.77
N PRO A 51 -30.28 8.45 -31.84
CA PRO A 51 -29.27 7.41 -31.75
C PRO A 51 -29.44 6.63 -30.43
N PRO A 52 -29.27 5.30 -30.45
CA PRO A 52 -29.33 4.51 -29.24
C PRO A 52 -28.29 5.04 -28.24
N PRO A 53 -28.62 5.15 -26.95
CA PRO A 53 -27.67 5.62 -25.96
C PRO A 53 -26.45 4.71 -25.97
N GLU A 54 -25.26 5.31 -26.06
CA GLU A 54 -24.01 4.58 -25.85
C GLU A 54 -24.01 4.03 -24.43
N ARG A 55 -24.33 2.74 -24.32
CA ARG A 55 -24.08 1.99 -23.10
C ARG A 55 -22.59 1.73 -23.10
N GLU A 56 -21.83 2.58 -22.41
CA GLU A 56 -20.48 2.21 -22.01
C GLU A 56 -20.58 0.84 -21.32
N LYS A 57 -20.06 -0.18 -21.99
CA LYS A 57 -19.94 -1.51 -21.41
C LYS A 57 -18.89 -1.35 -20.33
N HIS A 58 -19.34 -1.21 -19.08
CA HIS A 58 -18.48 -1.26 -17.92
C HIS A 58 -17.48 -2.41 -18.08
N GLU A 59 -16.20 -2.17 -17.75
CA GLU A 59 -15.15 -3.19 -17.81
C GLU A 59 -15.64 -4.51 -17.23
N ARG A 60 -15.45 -5.59 -17.99
CA ARG A 60 -15.95 -6.93 -17.66
C ARG A 60 -15.14 -7.59 -16.52
N GLU A 61 -14.05 -6.95 -16.09
CA GLU A 61 -13.25 -7.41 -14.95
C GLU A 61 -13.82 -6.85 -13.64
N ALA A 62 -14.34 -7.76 -12.83
CA ALA A 62 -14.73 -7.46 -11.47
C ALA A 62 -13.47 -7.09 -10.67
N SER A 63 -13.44 -5.91 -10.06
CA SER A 63 -12.37 -5.54 -9.13
C SER A 63 -12.27 -6.58 -8.01
N ALA A 64 -11.05 -6.98 -7.61
CA ALA A 64 -10.81 -7.85 -6.47
C ALA A 64 -11.21 -7.24 -5.10
N ALA A 65 -11.78 -6.02 -5.10
CA ALA A 65 -12.36 -5.40 -3.94
C ALA A 65 -13.57 -6.21 -3.45
N GLY A 66 -13.61 -6.52 -2.15
CA GLY A 66 -14.72 -7.23 -1.54
C GLY A 66 -16.05 -6.51 -1.80
N VAL A 67 -17.02 -7.25 -2.34
CA VAL A 67 -18.33 -6.71 -2.72
C VAL A 67 -19.23 -6.53 -1.49
N LEU A 68 -19.03 -7.41 -0.50
CA LEU A 68 -19.74 -7.46 0.77
C LEU A 68 -18.87 -6.91 1.89
N SER A 69 -19.50 -6.20 2.84
CA SER A 69 -18.80 -5.76 4.06
C SER A 69 -18.24 -6.96 4.84
N GLY A 70 -17.02 -6.84 5.35
CA GLY A 70 -16.35 -7.93 6.09
C GLY A 70 -15.75 -9.05 5.24
N GLN A 71 -15.89 -9.01 3.90
CA GLN A 71 -15.19 -9.95 3.03
C GLN A 71 -13.68 -9.78 3.19
N VAL A 72 -13.01 -10.89 3.50
CA VAL A 72 -11.56 -10.95 3.69
C VAL A 72 -10.90 -11.33 2.38
N THR A 73 -9.90 -10.56 1.97
CA THR A 73 -8.98 -10.92 0.89
C THR A 73 -7.57 -11.03 1.43
N THR A 74 -6.78 -11.92 0.84
CA THR A 74 -5.34 -12.05 1.12
C THR A 74 -4.58 -12.00 -0.19
N ALA A 75 -3.54 -11.17 -0.24
CA ALA A 75 -2.69 -11.00 -1.40
C ALA A 75 -1.22 -11.21 -1.01
N ASP A 76 -0.49 -11.89 -1.88
CA ASP A 76 0.94 -12.09 -1.74
C ASP A 76 1.69 -11.02 -2.53
N HIS A 77 2.70 -10.42 -1.90
CA HIS A 77 3.50 -9.36 -2.49
C HIS A 77 4.99 -9.71 -2.38
N GLN A 78 5.67 -9.68 -3.53
CA GLN A 78 7.12 -9.80 -3.58
C GLN A 78 7.76 -8.54 -2.99
N VAL A 79 8.62 -8.72 -1.99
CA VAL A 79 9.35 -7.62 -1.36
C VAL A 79 10.59 -7.32 -2.19
N ARG A 80 10.80 -6.02 -2.47
CA ARG A 80 11.95 -5.49 -3.20
C ARG A 80 12.99 -4.91 -2.24
N ALA A 81 12.52 -4.18 -1.23
CA ALA A 81 13.37 -3.58 -0.22
C ALA A 81 12.65 -3.57 1.14
N VAL A 82 13.43 -3.58 2.21
CA VAL A 82 12.94 -3.45 3.58
C VAL A 82 13.67 -2.30 4.26
N PHE A 83 12.91 -1.42 4.91
CA PHE A 83 13.45 -0.29 5.65
C PHE A 83 13.07 -0.39 7.12
N TYR A 84 14.03 -0.09 7.99
CA TYR A 84 13.86 -0.13 9.44
C TYR A 84 14.01 1.27 10.03
N ALA A 85 13.05 1.67 10.86
CA ALA A 85 13.11 2.94 11.55
C ALA A 85 12.49 2.83 12.94
N VAL A 86 13.02 3.60 13.90
CA VAL A 86 12.37 3.77 15.20
C VAL A 86 11.14 4.65 15.03
N HIS A 87 9.99 4.19 15.53
CA HIS A 87 8.73 4.92 15.51
C HIS A 87 8.30 5.31 16.93
N GLN A 88 7.95 6.59 17.04
CA GLN A 88 7.36 7.25 18.19
C GLN A 88 6.01 7.85 17.76
N LYS A 89 4.97 7.73 18.59
CA LYS A 89 3.70 8.43 18.35
C LYS A 89 3.92 9.95 18.48
N ARG A 90 3.22 10.74 17.66
CA ARG A 90 3.39 12.19 17.52
C ARG A 90 3.35 12.99 18.84
N SER A 91 2.61 12.49 19.84
CA SER A 91 2.45 13.14 21.16
C SER A 91 2.97 12.28 22.32
N ALA A 92 3.88 11.35 22.03
CA ALA A 92 4.42 10.46 23.05
C ALA A 92 5.41 11.19 23.96
N SER A 93 5.31 10.97 25.27
CA SER A 93 6.35 11.38 26.20
C SER A 93 7.66 10.61 25.96
N PRO A 94 8.81 11.11 26.42
CA PRO A 94 10.08 10.39 26.31
C PRO A 94 10.07 8.98 26.92
N GLU A 95 9.21 8.76 27.93
CA GLU A 95 9.04 7.47 28.62
C GLU A 95 8.08 6.52 27.91
N THR A 96 7.39 6.98 26.85
CA THR A 96 6.48 6.12 26.11
C THR A 96 7.28 5.08 25.32
N PRO A 97 6.95 3.78 25.42
CA PRO A 97 7.63 2.72 24.69
C PRO A 97 7.70 3.00 23.19
N LYS A 98 8.91 2.90 22.62
CA LYS A 98 9.13 3.03 21.19
C LYS A 98 8.89 1.69 20.49
N THR A 99 8.60 1.78 19.19
CA THR A 99 8.34 0.61 18.34
C THR A 99 9.28 0.62 17.16
N LEU A 100 9.72 -0.56 16.71
CA LEU A 100 10.42 -0.69 15.44
C LEU A 100 9.38 -0.69 14.33
N ARG A 101 9.44 0.27 13.43
CA ARG A 101 8.65 0.29 12.18
C ARG A 101 9.45 -0.43 11.10
N VAL A 102 8.82 -1.41 10.49
CA VAL A 102 9.35 -2.15 9.35
C VAL A 102 8.51 -1.78 8.14
N GLU A 103 9.15 -1.32 7.07
CA GLU A 103 8.50 -0.94 5.83
C GLU A 103 8.93 -1.90 4.71
N TYR A 104 7.96 -2.54 4.07
CA TYR A 104 8.16 -3.45 2.95
C TYR A 104 7.77 -2.76 1.66
N GLU A 105 8.76 -2.42 0.83
CA GLU A 105 8.52 -1.91 -0.52
C GLU A 105 8.25 -3.08 -1.46
N VAL A 106 7.06 -3.11 -2.06
CA VAL A 106 6.60 -4.21 -2.94
C VAL A 106 6.46 -3.77 -4.39
N GLY A 107 6.52 -2.46 -4.65
CA GLY A 107 6.39 -1.84 -5.96
C GLY A 107 6.70 -0.35 -5.90
N LEU A 108 6.66 0.33 -7.05
CA LEU A 108 6.94 1.77 -7.13
C LEU A 108 5.91 2.55 -6.31
N GLY A 109 6.35 3.11 -5.17
CA GLY A 109 5.49 3.84 -4.23
C GLY A 109 4.52 2.97 -3.43
N GLN A 110 4.63 1.64 -3.50
CA GLN A 110 3.77 0.70 -2.76
C GLN A 110 4.54 0.14 -1.57
N VAL A 111 4.11 0.53 -0.36
CA VAL A 111 4.79 0.20 0.90
C VAL A 111 3.77 -0.30 1.92
N HIS A 112 4.02 -1.49 2.47
CA HIS A 112 3.29 -2.02 3.63
C HIS A 112 4.13 -1.87 4.90
N LYS A 113 3.48 -1.62 6.03
CA LYS A 113 4.15 -1.32 7.29
C LYS A 113 3.71 -2.26 8.40
N GLU A 114 4.65 -2.71 9.21
CA GLU A 114 4.35 -3.34 10.49
C GLU A 114 5.13 -2.70 11.64
N TRP A 115 4.64 -2.90 12.85
CA TRP A 115 5.22 -2.36 14.07
C TRP A 115 5.59 -3.49 15.03
N VAL A 116 6.84 -3.50 15.46
CA VAL A 116 7.41 -4.52 16.34
C VAL A 116 7.77 -3.87 17.69
N CYS A 117 7.15 -4.36 18.75
CA CYS A 117 7.08 -3.67 20.04
C CYS A 117 8.11 -4.20 21.07
N PHE A 118 9.40 -3.92 20.87
CA PHE A 118 10.46 -4.37 21.79
C PHE A 118 10.35 -3.76 23.19
N GLU A 119 9.98 -2.49 23.33
CA GLU A 119 9.95 -1.83 24.66
C GLU A 119 8.65 -2.06 25.45
N HIS A 120 7.69 -2.79 24.87
CA HIS A 120 6.45 -3.15 25.56
C HIS A 120 6.68 -4.34 26.52
N VAL A 121 5.65 -4.67 27.30
CA VAL A 121 5.62 -5.87 28.16
C VAL A 121 4.47 -6.80 27.74
N GLY A 122 4.49 -8.03 28.25
CA GLY A 122 3.43 -9.02 28.03
C GLY A 122 3.32 -9.49 26.57
N TYR A 123 2.09 -9.61 26.06
CA TYR A 123 1.82 -10.18 24.75
C TYR A 123 2.52 -9.45 23.59
N ALA A 124 2.57 -8.12 23.64
CA ALA A 124 3.21 -7.32 22.59
C ALA A 124 4.73 -7.57 22.51
N ARG A 125 5.40 -7.65 23.67
CA ARG A 125 6.80 -8.06 23.77
C ARG A 125 7.00 -9.45 23.22
N GLY A 126 6.19 -10.43 23.68
CA GLY A 126 6.30 -11.82 23.24
C GLY A 126 6.22 -11.98 21.72
N LYS A 127 5.32 -11.24 21.06
CA LYS A 127 5.27 -11.19 19.59
C LYS A 127 6.52 -10.60 18.96
N ALA A 128 7.08 -9.53 19.54
CA ALA A 128 8.33 -8.93 19.06
C ALA A 128 9.50 -9.91 19.17
N GLU A 129 9.61 -10.65 20.27
CA GLU A 129 10.67 -11.64 20.43
C GLU A 129 10.53 -12.82 19.46
N ALA A 130 9.31 -13.30 19.24
CA ALA A 130 9.05 -14.35 18.26
C ALA A 130 9.39 -13.88 16.84
N TRP A 131 9.00 -12.65 16.49
CA TRP A 131 9.33 -12.03 15.21
C TRP A 131 10.85 -11.93 14.99
N TRP A 132 11.60 -11.55 16.04
CA TRP A 132 13.06 -11.45 16.00
C TRP A 132 13.73 -12.81 15.85
N ARG A 133 13.39 -13.78 16.71
CA ARG A 133 13.99 -15.13 16.68
C ARG A 133 13.73 -15.89 15.39
N ALA A 134 12.64 -15.59 14.69
CA ALA A 134 12.39 -16.15 13.37
C ALA A 134 13.38 -15.64 12.31
N ARG A 135 13.97 -14.45 12.50
CA ARG A 135 14.77 -13.74 11.51
C ARG A 135 16.24 -13.61 11.88
N SER A 136 16.59 -13.78 13.15
CA SER A 136 17.94 -13.55 13.67
C SER A 136 18.36 -14.63 14.66
N ARG A 137 19.66 -14.87 14.70
CA ARG A 137 20.31 -15.65 15.75
C ARG A 137 20.88 -14.77 16.87
N ASP A 138 20.90 -13.45 16.68
CA ASP A 138 21.37 -12.52 17.69
C ASP A 138 20.39 -12.46 18.87
N PRO A 139 20.89 -12.12 20.08
CA PRO A 139 20.04 -11.92 21.23
C PRO A 139 18.91 -10.93 20.96
N VAL A 140 17.73 -11.19 21.53
CA VAL A 140 16.56 -10.33 21.32
C VAL A 140 16.84 -8.95 21.95
N PRO A 141 16.79 -7.86 21.18
CA PRO A 141 17.11 -6.52 21.67
C PRO A 141 16.11 -6.06 22.74
N ALA A 142 16.58 -5.23 23.66
CA ALA A 142 15.74 -4.68 24.72
C ALA A 142 14.94 -3.46 24.24
N THR A 143 15.51 -2.69 23.30
CA THR A 143 14.94 -1.42 22.84
C THR A 143 14.66 -1.43 21.34
N ALA A 144 13.73 -0.57 20.90
CA ALA A 144 13.45 -0.40 19.48
C ALA A 144 14.65 0.23 18.73
N ALA A 145 15.42 1.08 19.41
CA ALA A 145 16.62 1.70 18.85
C ALA A 145 17.72 0.67 18.57
N GLU A 146 17.98 -0.21 19.53
CA GLU A 146 18.93 -1.32 19.36
C GLU A 146 18.49 -2.27 18.23
N ALA A 147 17.20 -2.65 18.22
CA ALA A 147 16.64 -3.48 17.17
C ALA A 147 16.80 -2.85 15.78
N CYS A 148 16.55 -1.54 15.66
CA CYS A 148 16.70 -0.80 14.42
C CYS A 148 18.16 -0.78 13.93
N ARG A 149 19.12 -0.55 14.83
CA ARG A 149 20.55 -0.55 14.51
C ARG A 149 20.97 -1.92 13.97
N LEU A 150 20.71 -2.98 14.74
CA LEU A 150 21.04 -4.35 14.35
C LEU A 150 20.38 -4.77 13.03
N ALA A 151 19.12 -4.38 12.82
CA ALA A 151 18.42 -4.67 11.56
C ALA A 151 19.09 -4.00 10.36
N ASN A 152 19.47 -2.72 10.48
CA ASN A 152 20.19 -2.00 9.43
C ASN A 152 21.62 -2.54 9.23
N ASP A 153 22.22 -3.11 10.27
CA ASP A 153 23.53 -3.77 10.21
C ASP A 153 23.47 -5.18 9.56
N GLY A 154 22.27 -5.67 9.20
CA GLY A 154 22.10 -6.96 8.53
C GLY A 154 21.87 -8.16 9.46
N ALA A 155 21.47 -7.93 10.71
CA ALA A 155 21.18 -9.00 11.69
C ALA A 155 19.91 -9.82 11.38
N LEU A 156 19.10 -9.40 10.40
CA LEU A 156 17.82 -10.03 10.06
C LEU A 156 17.87 -10.73 8.72
N ALA A 157 17.22 -11.89 8.63
CA ALA A 157 16.93 -12.57 7.38
C ALA A 157 16.15 -11.64 6.44
N ALA A 158 16.58 -11.57 5.18
CA ALA A 158 15.87 -10.81 4.15
C ALA A 158 14.44 -11.35 4.00
N THR A 159 13.43 -10.47 4.02
CA THR A 159 12.05 -10.86 3.72
C THR A 159 11.87 -10.81 2.20
N THR A 160 11.46 -11.92 1.59
CA THR A 160 11.31 -12.05 0.13
C THR A 160 9.86 -11.85 -0.30
N GLN A 161 8.90 -12.25 0.53
CA GLN A 161 7.48 -12.11 0.25
C GLN A 161 6.71 -11.81 1.55
N ILE A 162 5.66 -11.01 1.45
CA ILE A 162 4.69 -10.82 2.53
C ILE A 162 3.28 -11.19 2.05
N THR A 163 2.48 -11.72 2.96
CA THR A 163 1.04 -11.90 2.74
C THR A 163 0.30 -10.80 3.49
N VAL A 164 -0.49 -10.02 2.77
CA VAL A 164 -1.30 -8.92 3.28
C VAL A 164 -2.76 -9.33 3.29
N ARG A 165 -3.41 -9.19 4.44
CA ARG A 165 -4.84 -9.40 4.63
C ARG A 165 -5.55 -8.05 4.64
N SER A 166 -6.59 -7.95 3.83
CA SER A 166 -7.44 -6.76 3.74
C SER A 166 -8.89 -7.17 4.03
N VAL A 167 -9.62 -6.32 4.73
CA VAL A 167 -11.02 -6.56 5.10
C VAL A 167 -11.86 -5.45 4.50
N ALA A 168 -12.88 -5.80 3.71
CA ALA A 168 -13.76 -4.80 3.09
C ALA A 168 -14.45 -3.95 4.15
N GLY A 169 -14.15 -2.64 4.15
CA GLY A 169 -14.65 -1.67 5.12
C GLY A 169 -13.64 -1.27 6.23
N GLU A 170 -12.47 -1.89 6.31
CA GLU A 170 -11.37 -1.42 7.17
C GLU A 170 -10.41 -0.54 6.35
N ASP A 171 -9.94 0.56 6.96
CA ASP A 171 -8.96 1.46 6.32
C ASP A 171 -7.53 0.90 6.28
N PHE A 172 -7.27 -0.17 7.05
CA PHE A 172 -5.91 -0.66 7.29
C PHE A 172 -5.78 -2.15 7.01
N GLU A 173 -4.82 -2.44 6.12
CA GLU A 173 -4.40 -3.81 5.81
C GLU A 173 -3.45 -4.34 6.88
N ARG A 174 -3.37 -5.67 7.02
CA ARG A 174 -2.54 -6.33 8.03
C ARG A 174 -1.65 -7.38 7.40
N ILE A 175 -0.35 -7.30 7.66
CA ILE A 175 0.58 -8.35 7.28
C ILE A 175 0.34 -9.57 8.18
N THR A 176 0.08 -10.73 7.59
CA THR A 176 -0.25 -11.97 8.31
C THR A 176 0.83 -13.03 8.23
N SER A 177 1.65 -13.01 7.18
CA SER A 177 2.71 -13.98 6.95
C SER A 177 3.89 -13.36 6.21
N HIS A 178 5.05 -14.01 6.35
CA HIS A 178 6.29 -13.61 5.72
C HIS A 178 7.00 -14.86 5.18
N GLN A 179 7.53 -14.77 3.96
CA GLN A 179 8.58 -15.67 3.50
C GLN A 179 9.91 -14.96 3.70
N ILE A 180 10.81 -15.63 4.41
CA ILE A 180 12.13 -15.10 4.76
C ILE A 180 13.22 -15.98 4.14
N GLY A 181 14.31 -15.34 3.75
CA GLY A 181 15.51 -15.98 3.28
C GLY A 181 16.32 -16.64 4.39
N PRO A 182 17.57 -17.04 4.10
CA PRO A 182 18.44 -17.64 5.10
C PRO A 182 18.72 -16.65 6.25
N ILE A 183 18.71 -17.17 7.48
CA ILE A 183 19.05 -16.38 8.66
C ILE A 183 20.56 -16.07 8.62
N PRO A 184 20.95 -14.79 8.74
CA PRO A 184 22.36 -14.41 8.73
C PRO A 184 23.10 -15.04 9.91
N THR A 185 24.40 -15.27 9.70
CA THR A 185 25.28 -15.73 10.79
C THR A 185 25.56 -14.53 11.69
N PRO A 186 25.50 -14.69 13.04
CA PRO A 186 25.88 -13.63 13.96
C PRO A 186 27.26 -13.08 13.61
N ARG A 187 27.38 -11.75 13.55
CA ARG A 187 28.69 -11.10 13.37
C ARG A 187 29.60 -11.46 14.54
N GLN A 188 30.84 -11.85 14.26
CA GLN A 188 31.83 -11.98 15.33
C GLN A 188 32.30 -10.59 15.77
N PRO A 189 32.56 -10.37 17.07
CA PRO A 189 33.14 -9.10 17.52
C PRO A 189 34.49 -8.86 16.83
N GLY A 190 34.59 -7.80 16.03
CA GLY A 190 35.82 -7.40 15.31
C GLY A 190 35.80 -7.60 13.78
N GLU A 191 34.71 -8.09 13.20
CA GLU A 191 34.51 -8.11 11.74
C GLU A 191 34.00 -6.76 11.23
N ASP A 192 34.85 -5.74 11.29
CA ASP A 192 34.62 -4.47 10.62
C ASP A 192 34.82 -4.73 9.12
N GLN A 193 33.75 -4.65 8.33
CA GLN A 193 33.89 -4.78 6.87
C GLN A 193 34.76 -3.62 6.39
N GLU A 194 35.94 -3.91 5.83
CA GLU A 194 36.71 -2.95 5.05
C GLU A 194 35.74 -2.30 4.06
N GLU A 195 35.48 -1.01 4.24
CA GLU A 195 34.72 -0.22 3.29
C GLU A 195 35.36 -0.45 1.91
N PRO A 196 34.60 -0.78 0.86
CA PRO A 196 35.19 -0.96 -0.46
C PRO A 196 35.80 0.37 -0.87
N VAL A 197 37.13 0.46 -0.78
CA VAL A 197 37.88 1.65 -1.16
C VAL A 197 37.55 1.90 -2.62
N PRO A 198 36.92 3.04 -2.97
CA PRO A 198 36.60 3.31 -4.37
C PRO A 198 37.92 3.34 -5.15
N GLN A 199 38.08 2.38 -6.07
CA GLN A 199 39.19 2.37 -7.01
C GLN A 199 38.98 3.53 -7.98
N PHE A 200 39.51 4.71 -7.64
CA PHE A 200 39.67 5.78 -8.60
C PHE A 200 40.69 5.32 -9.64
N ALA A 201 40.19 4.90 -10.80
CA ALA A 201 41.02 4.69 -11.97
C ALA A 201 41.80 5.97 -12.23
N SER A 202 43.12 5.91 -12.04
CA SER A 202 44.01 7.02 -12.38
C SER A 202 43.93 7.24 -13.88
N ALA A 203 43.27 8.31 -14.29
CA ALA A 203 43.30 8.78 -15.66
C ALA A 203 44.74 9.21 -15.96
N SER A 204 45.46 8.39 -16.73
CA SER A 204 46.75 8.75 -17.32
C SER A 204 46.60 10.05 -18.10
N SER A 205 47.41 11.03 -17.75
CA SER A 205 47.57 12.31 -18.45
C SER A 205 47.97 12.03 -19.90
N LEU A 206 47.09 12.39 -20.84
CA LEU A 206 47.46 12.55 -22.24
C LEU A 206 48.06 13.94 -22.37
N ASP A 207 49.37 13.98 -22.61
CA ASP A 207 50.07 15.13 -23.18
C ASP A 207 49.44 15.47 -24.54
N ASP A 208 48.84 16.65 -24.67
CA ASP A 208 48.48 17.25 -25.95
C ASP A 208 48.95 18.72 -25.92
N GLU A 209 50.14 18.93 -26.49
CA GLU A 209 50.74 20.25 -26.72
C GLU A 209 50.14 20.83 -28.01
N PRO A 210 49.48 22.00 -27.99
CA PRO A 210 48.84 22.55 -29.18
C PRO A 210 49.88 23.23 -30.10
N PRO A 211 49.81 23.02 -31.43
CA PRO A 211 50.73 23.69 -32.35
C PRO A 211 50.29 25.14 -32.62
N PHE A 212 51.29 26.02 -32.75
CA PHE A 212 51.19 27.40 -33.24
C PHE A 212 51.07 27.45 -34.76
#